data_AF-A0AAE6G5E1-F1
#
_entry.id   AF-A0AAE6G5E1-F1
#
_cell.length_a   1.000
_cell.length_b   1.000
_cell.length_c   1.000
_cell.angle_alpha   90.00
_cell.angle_beta   90.00
_cell.angle_gamma   90.00
#
_symmetry.space_group_name_H-M   'P 1'
#
loop_
_entity.id
_entity.type
_entity.pdbx_description
1 polymer ?
#
loop_
_entity_poly.entity_id
_entity_poly.type
_entity_poly.pdbx_seq_one_letter_code
_entity_poly.pdbx_strand_id
1 'polypeptide(L)'
;MKRVVLGLFAAVVLSACAAHEKTGDRAAAVGDWKAAYASYRQALASEPDSPEIKLKFDTARSKALQDARQRAQTCAQVNDWGCALAESDFALSVEPGNAEIASFRAHAAQQVAMTQLDTAVEQAQRGQYAEAASLMDRALQLSPVPEVKTHAEDVRRIITTQGRAQADRYLLEGHFIAAHELAQLVLRLDASASAWAQNIAAEYEHFITEEVERLSREGDAARAQHDWGRAQQSYGAALSLRQGGRAAPLEEYVRHMALADQRIAGRDWNGAADAYHVALRTGQDDGFATHQLERVQLRPYRFVLHSVLVTPGRPDGRAWVGASNDIFMRLANRVTQMVRQRGMTDLVKDLAMSIPHENRPRLRIEVHHPDGMHLTTQGRNGIYTDYDAEFVAVANAFDGRRVGFQVYMDGPHGSELLGSVDVPVNELVERRDVSLESAAILSMRLSTVSDGRQPGPYGGMAHVVPAPPPGARPPPPGRGHVASPTH
;
A
#
# COMPACT_ATOMS: atom_id res chain seq x y z
N MET A 1 -30.82 -31.72 20.88
CA MET A 1 -30.76 -31.44 19.43
C MET A 1 -29.69 -32.28 18.71
N LYS A 2 -29.74 -33.62 18.82
CA LYS A 2 -28.77 -34.55 18.17
C LYS A 2 -29.44 -35.72 17.40
N ARG A 3 -30.77 -35.78 17.33
CA ARG A 3 -31.53 -36.88 16.69
C ARG A 3 -32.27 -36.50 15.41
N VAL A 4 -32.36 -35.21 15.07
CA VAL A 4 -33.02 -34.73 13.84
C VAL A 4 -32.04 -34.61 12.67
N VAL A 5 -30.73 -34.51 12.94
CA VAL A 5 -29.70 -34.39 11.89
C VAL A 5 -29.37 -35.75 11.23
N LEU A 6 -29.67 -36.88 11.88
CA LEU A 6 -29.42 -38.21 11.32
C LEU A 6 -30.49 -38.66 10.29
N GLY A 7 -31.71 -38.13 10.36
CA GLY A 7 -32.82 -38.51 9.47
C GLY A 7 -32.80 -37.82 8.11
N LEU A 8 -32.22 -36.61 8.04
CA LEU A 8 -32.17 -35.84 6.79
C LEU A 8 -31.06 -36.33 5.83
N PHE A 9 -30.01 -36.98 6.36
CA PHE A 9 -28.93 -37.54 5.54
C PHE A 9 -29.33 -38.84 4.80
N ALA A 10 -30.24 -39.64 5.36
CA ALA A 10 -30.69 -40.89 4.72
C ALA A 10 -31.60 -40.67 3.49
N ALA A 11 -32.40 -39.58 3.49
CA ALA A 11 -33.31 -39.28 2.38
C ALA A 11 -32.60 -38.67 1.16
N VAL A 12 -31.50 -37.93 1.34
CA VAL A 12 -30.73 -37.34 0.22
C VAL A 12 -29.94 -38.40 -0.55
N VAL A 13 -29.50 -39.46 0.12
CA VAL A 13 -28.77 -40.58 -0.52
C VAL A 13 -29.69 -41.41 -1.43
N LEU A 14 -30.95 -41.64 -1.04
CA LEU A 14 -31.90 -42.42 -1.84
C LEU A 14 -32.36 -41.70 -3.12
N SER A 15 -32.43 -40.37 -3.12
CA SER A 15 -32.79 -39.58 -4.32
C SER A 15 -31.66 -39.46 -5.35
N ALA A 16 -30.41 -39.71 -4.97
CA ALA A 16 -29.28 -39.74 -5.91
C ALA A 16 -29.22 -41.07 -6.70
N CYS A 17 -29.64 -42.18 -6.10
CA CYS A 17 -29.56 -43.52 -6.69
C CYS A 17 -30.49 -43.69 -7.91
N ALA A 18 -31.76 -43.31 -7.81
CA ALA A 18 -32.73 -43.41 -8.91
C ALA A 18 -32.46 -42.41 -10.06
N ALA A 19 -31.60 -41.42 -9.84
CA ALA A 19 -31.26 -40.42 -10.84
C ALA A 19 -30.31 -40.99 -11.91
N HIS A 20 -29.31 -41.80 -11.51
CA HIS A 20 -28.28 -42.33 -12.41
C HIS A 20 -28.81 -43.40 -13.37
N GLU A 21 -29.77 -44.22 -12.94
CA GLU A 21 -30.41 -45.20 -13.83
C GLU A 21 -31.22 -44.48 -14.92
N LYS A 22 -32.06 -43.50 -14.55
CA LYS A 22 -32.87 -42.73 -15.50
C LYS A 22 -32.02 -41.91 -16.48
N THR A 23 -30.88 -41.38 -16.06
CA THR A 23 -29.94 -40.73 -16.99
C THR A 23 -29.32 -41.74 -17.94
N GLY A 24 -29.00 -42.95 -17.48
CA GLY A 24 -28.54 -44.06 -18.31
C GLY A 24 -29.58 -44.48 -19.35
N ASP A 25 -30.86 -44.62 -18.97
CA ASP A 25 -31.96 -44.97 -19.88
C ASP A 25 -32.13 -43.91 -20.97
N ARG A 26 -32.06 -42.62 -20.62
CA ARG A 26 -32.14 -41.51 -21.58
C ARG A 26 -30.97 -41.53 -22.57
N ALA A 27 -29.75 -41.75 -22.08
CA ALA A 27 -28.57 -41.85 -22.94
C ALA A 27 -28.65 -43.06 -23.88
N ALA A 28 -29.09 -44.22 -23.37
CA ALA A 28 -29.32 -45.42 -24.16
C ALA A 28 -30.40 -45.21 -25.24
N ALA A 29 -31.47 -44.47 -24.93
CA ALA A 29 -32.56 -44.19 -25.87
C ALA A 29 -32.11 -43.33 -27.08
N VAL A 30 -31.10 -42.47 -26.90
CA VAL A 30 -30.52 -41.67 -27.99
C VAL A 30 -29.28 -42.31 -28.64
N GLY A 31 -28.90 -43.51 -28.19
CA GLY A 31 -27.74 -44.24 -28.71
C GLY A 31 -26.39 -43.77 -28.19
N ASP A 32 -26.34 -42.92 -27.16
CA ASP A 32 -25.10 -42.54 -26.46
C ASP A 32 -24.72 -43.62 -25.45
N TRP A 33 -24.16 -44.71 -25.97
CA TRP A 33 -23.82 -45.88 -25.16
C TRP A 33 -22.68 -45.60 -24.16
N LYS A 34 -21.80 -44.63 -24.43
CA LYS A 34 -20.73 -44.25 -23.49
C LYS A 34 -21.28 -43.51 -22.27
N ALA A 35 -22.17 -42.54 -22.48
CA ALA A 35 -22.85 -41.86 -21.38
C ALA A 35 -23.77 -42.82 -20.60
N ALA A 36 -24.43 -43.75 -21.31
CA ALA A 36 -25.21 -44.81 -20.68
C ALA A 36 -24.33 -45.71 -19.80
N TYR A 37 -23.18 -46.18 -20.31
CA TYR A 37 -22.21 -46.98 -19.55
C TYR A 37 -21.73 -46.25 -18.29
N ALA A 38 -21.34 -44.98 -18.40
CA ALA A 38 -20.88 -44.19 -17.25
C ALA A 38 -21.98 -44.04 -16.18
N SER A 39 -23.21 -43.78 -16.61
CA SER A 39 -24.38 -43.62 -15.73
C SER A 39 -24.75 -44.93 -15.03
N TYR A 40 -24.80 -46.05 -15.77
CA TYR A 40 -25.09 -47.36 -15.19
C TYR A 40 -23.96 -47.86 -14.28
N ARG A 41 -22.70 -47.53 -14.56
CA ARG A 41 -21.57 -47.85 -13.66
C ARG A 41 -21.75 -47.18 -12.29
N GLN A 42 -22.21 -45.93 -12.27
CA GLN A 42 -22.51 -45.20 -11.04
C GLN A 42 -23.73 -45.80 -10.33
N ALA A 43 -24.79 -46.12 -11.07
CA ALA A 43 -25.98 -46.78 -10.52
C ALA A 43 -25.66 -48.14 -9.89
N LEU A 44 -24.80 -48.95 -10.54
CA LEU A 44 -24.36 -50.25 -10.04
C LEU A 44 -23.46 -50.13 -8.80
N ALA A 45 -22.69 -49.05 -8.68
CA ALA A 45 -21.90 -48.78 -7.48
C ALA A 45 -22.80 -48.45 -6.27
N SER A 46 -23.96 -47.81 -6.49
CA SER A 46 -24.95 -47.57 -5.43
C SER A 46 -25.85 -48.77 -5.12
N GLU A 47 -26.17 -49.59 -6.13
CA GLU A 47 -27.07 -50.74 -6.00
C GLU A 47 -26.45 -52.01 -6.60
N PRO A 48 -25.47 -52.63 -5.92
CA PRO A 48 -24.70 -53.75 -6.47
C PRO A 48 -25.50 -55.04 -6.68
N ASP A 49 -26.68 -55.17 -6.05
CA ASP A 49 -27.49 -56.40 -6.07
C ASP A 49 -28.65 -56.36 -7.06
N SER A 50 -28.91 -55.22 -7.71
CA SER A 50 -30.00 -55.09 -8.67
C SER A 50 -29.72 -55.88 -9.96
N PRO A 51 -30.48 -56.94 -10.28
CA PRO A 51 -30.27 -57.73 -11.50
C PRO A 51 -30.63 -56.94 -12.77
N GLU A 52 -31.57 -55.99 -12.68
CA GLU A 52 -31.97 -55.13 -13.79
C GLU A 52 -30.85 -54.15 -14.17
N ILE A 53 -30.26 -53.46 -13.18
CA ILE A 53 -29.15 -52.52 -13.42
C ILE A 53 -27.92 -53.26 -13.96
N LYS A 54 -27.64 -54.48 -13.47
CA LYS A 54 -26.58 -55.34 -14.02
C LYS A 54 -26.79 -55.62 -15.51
N LEU A 55 -28.00 -56.05 -15.89
CA LEU A 55 -28.31 -56.34 -17.29
C LEU A 55 -28.20 -55.09 -18.18
N LYS A 56 -28.71 -53.95 -17.72
CA LYS A 56 -28.60 -52.65 -18.42
C LYS A 56 -27.14 -52.22 -18.55
N PHE A 57 -26.35 -52.37 -17.49
CA PHE A 57 -24.92 -52.09 -17.48
C PHE A 57 -24.16 -52.96 -18.48
N ASP A 58 -24.37 -54.28 -18.48
CA ASP A 58 -23.69 -55.21 -19.40
C ASP A 58 -24.08 -54.94 -20.86
N THR A 59 -25.35 -54.60 -21.11
CA THR A 59 -25.83 -54.19 -22.44
C THR A 59 -25.18 -52.88 -22.89
N ALA A 60 -25.12 -51.87 -22.03
CA ALA A 60 -24.48 -50.60 -22.34
C ALA A 60 -22.97 -50.77 -22.52
N ARG A 61 -22.32 -51.59 -21.69
CA ARG A 61 -20.89 -51.92 -21.77
C ARG A 61 -20.54 -52.55 -23.11
N SER A 62 -21.27 -53.59 -23.53
CA SER A 62 -21.02 -54.28 -24.81
C SER A 62 -21.23 -53.35 -26.00
N LYS A 63 -22.31 -52.55 -26.01
CA LYS A 63 -22.58 -51.58 -27.09
C LYS A 63 -21.58 -50.42 -27.11
N ALA A 64 -21.23 -49.85 -25.96
CA ALA A 64 -20.25 -48.78 -25.86
C ALA A 64 -18.86 -49.24 -26.31
N LEU A 65 -18.49 -50.48 -25.97
CA LEU A 65 -17.25 -51.08 -26.41
C LEU A 65 -17.23 -51.32 -27.93
N GLN A 66 -18.32 -51.85 -28.49
CA GLN A 66 -18.46 -52.04 -29.94
C GLN A 66 -18.38 -50.70 -30.68
N ASP A 67 -19.09 -49.68 -30.22
CA ASP A 67 -19.05 -48.33 -30.79
C ASP A 67 -17.64 -47.72 -30.69
N ALA A 68 -16.98 -47.82 -29.54
CA ALA A 68 -15.62 -47.32 -29.36
C ALA A 68 -14.61 -48.02 -30.28
N ARG A 69 -14.69 -49.35 -30.44
CA ARG A 69 -13.84 -50.09 -31.38
C ARG A 69 -14.09 -49.65 -32.82
N GLN A 70 -15.35 -49.51 -33.21
CA GLN A 70 -15.72 -49.07 -34.56
C GLN A 70 -15.22 -47.65 -34.83
N ARG A 71 -15.43 -46.72 -33.88
CA ARG A 71 -14.95 -45.34 -33.98
C ARG A 71 -13.43 -45.26 -34.01
N ALA A 72 -12.74 -46.03 -33.18
CA ALA A 72 -11.29 -46.11 -33.18
C ALA A 72 -10.75 -46.51 -34.57
N GLN A 73 -11.37 -47.53 -35.19
CA GLN A 73 -11.02 -47.97 -36.55
C GLN A 73 -11.35 -46.90 -37.60
N THR A 74 -12.51 -46.26 -37.53
CA THR A 74 -12.89 -45.18 -38.45
C THR A 74 -11.93 -43.99 -38.34
N CYS A 75 -11.54 -43.60 -37.13
CA CYS A 75 -10.55 -42.55 -36.90
C CYS A 75 -9.16 -42.93 -37.45
N ALA A 76 -8.74 -44.18 -37.25
CA ALA A 76 -7.49 -44.68 -37.85
C ALA A 76 -7.54 -44.68 -39.39
N GLN A 77 -8.69 -44.99 -40.02
CA GLN A 77 -8.84 -44.98 -41.48
C GLN A 77 -8.65 -43.59 -42.10
N VAL A 78 -8.96 -42.52 -41.36
CA VAL A 78 -8.74 -41.13 -41.79
C VAL A 78 -7.45 -40.52 -41.22
N ASN A 79 -6.58 -41.34 -40.61
CA ASN A 79 -5.35 -40.93 -39.94
C ASN A 79 -5.56 -39.94 -38.76
N ASP A 80 -6.74 -39.88 -38.17
CA ASP A 80 -6.97 -39.18 -36.90
C ASP A 80 -6.56 -40.09 -35.75
N TRP A 81 -5.24 -40.20 -35.56
CA TRP A 81 -4.66 -41.04 -34.52
C TRP A 81 -4.94 -40.53 -33.11
N GLY A 82 -5.23 -39.24 -32.94
CA GLY A 82 -5.65 -38.65 -31.66
C GLY A 82 -7.01 -39.17 -31.23
N CYS A 83 -7.99 -39.14 -32.14
CA CYS A 83 -9.28 -39.78 -31.92
C CYS A 83 -9.13 -41.29 -31.69
N ALA A 84 -8.37 -41.99 -32.56
CA ALA A 84 -8.19 -43.44 -32.45
C ALA A 84 -7.60 -43.85 -31.10
N LEU A 85 -6.63 -43.08 -30.59
CA LEU A 85 -6.03 -43.28 -29.28
C LEU A 85 -7.06 -43.10 -28.16
N ALA A 86 -7.80 -41.99 -28.14
CA ALA A 86 -8.81 -41.72 -27.11
C ALA A 86 -9.92 -42.79 -27.08
N GLU A 87 -10.37 -43.23 -28.25
CA GLU A 87 -11.36 -44.30 -28.39
C GLU A 87 -10.82 -45.66 -27.91
N SER A 88 -9.56 -45.96 -28.21
CA SER A 88 -8.89 -47.18 -27.74
C SER A 88 -8.57 -47.18 -26.25
N ASP A 89 -8.24 -46.02 -25.66
CA ASP A 89 -8.06 -45.85 -24.21
C ASP A 89 -9.37 -46.13 -23.46
N PHE A 90 -10.50 -45.62 -23.99
CA PHE A 90 -11.82 -45.96 -23.45
C PHE A 90 -12.09 -47.46 -23.56
N ALA A 91 -11.88 -48.06 -24.73
CA ALA A 91 -12.10 -49.50 -24.92
C ALA A 91 -11.25 -50.35 -23.97
N LEU A 92 -9.99 -49.96 -23.74
CA LEU A 92 -9.09 -50.66 -22.82
C LEU A 92 -9.50 -50.46 -21.35
N SER A 93 -10.08 -49.30 -21.00
CA SER A 93 -10.64 -49.08 -19.66
C SER A 93 -11.84 -49.99 -19.36
N VAL A 94 -12.56 -50.42 -20.40
CA VAL A 94 -13.72 -51.33 -20.30
C VAL A 94 -13.28 -52.81 -20.32
N GLU A 95 -12.21 -53.15 -21.05
CA GLU A 95 -11.62 -54.49 -21.11
C GLU A 95 -10.08 -54.46 -20.99
N PRO A 96 -9.51 -54.32 -19.77
CA PRO A 96 -8.06 -54.15 -19.58
C PRO A 96 -7.21 -55.35 -20.02
N GLY A 97 -7.78 -56.54 -20.07
CA GLY A 97 -7.09 -57.78 -20.46
C GLY A 97 -7.14 -58.11 -21.95
N ASN A 98 -7.77 -57.26 -22.77
CA ASN A 98 -7.94 -57.55 -24.19
C ASN A 98 -6.67 -57.18 -24.98
N ALA A 99 -5.95 -58.20 -25.45
CA ALA A 99 -4.69 -58.03 -26.17
C ALA A 99 -4.84 -57.28 -27.50
N GLU A 100 -5.96 -57.45 -28.21
CA GLU A 100 -6.21 -56.76 -29.49
C GLU A 100 -6.42 -55.26 -29.27
N ILE A 101 -7.22 -54.88 -28.27
CA ILE A 101 -7.41 -53.45 -27.91
C ILE A 101 -6.08 -52.85 -27.45
N ALA A 102 -5.34 -53.56 -26.59
CA ALA A 102 -4.04 -53.09 -26.09
C ALA A 102 -3.04 -52.88 -27.25
N SER A 103 -2.99 -53.81 -28.21
CA SER A 103 -2.14 -53.70 -29.39
C SER A 103 -2.55 -52.53 -30.29
N PHE A 104 -3.86 -52.36 -30.55
CA PHE A 104 -4.37 -51.24 -31.33
C PHE A 104 -4.07 -49.89 -30.65
N ARG A 105 -4.29 -49.79 -29.34
CA ARG A 105 -3.97 -48.61 -28.53
C ARG A 105 -2.48 -48.28 -28.59
N ALA A 106 -1.61 -49.28 -28.47
CA ALA A 106 -0.16 -49.08 -28.57
C ALA A 106 0.25 -48.55 -29.95
N HIS A 107 -0.36 -49.06 -31.02
CA HIS A 107 -0.14 -48.55 -32.37
C HIS A 107 -0.63 -47.10 -32.55
N ALA A 108 -1.85 -46.78 -32.07
CA ALA A 108 -2.37 -45.42 -32.11
C ALA A 108 -1.49 -44.45 -31.30
N ALA A 109 -1.05 -44.86 -30.11
CA ALA A 109 -0.13 -44.10 -29.27
C ALA A 109 1.22 -43.85 -29.96
N GLN A 110 1.77 -44.85 -30.67
CA GLN A 110 2.95 -44.68 -31.50
C GLN A 110 2.73 -43.63 -32.59
N GLN A 111 1.63 -43.70 -33.35
CA GLN A 111 1.36 -42.74 -34.43
C GLN A 111 1.23 -41.30 -33.90
N VAL A 112 0.48 -41.10 -32.81
CA VAL A 112 0.36 -39.79 -32.16
C VAL A 112 1.73 -39.30 -31.67
N ALA A 113 2.54 -40.17 -31.08
CA ALA A 113 3.89 -39.82 -30.62
C ALA A 113 4.79 -39.38 -31.80
N MET A 114 4.73 -40.07 -32.95
CA MET A 114 5.49 -39.68 -34.13
C MET A 114 5.05 -38.31 -34.67
N THR A 115 3.74 -38.02 -34.77
CA THR A 115 3.26 -36.69 -35.17
C THR A 115 3.69 -35.58 -34.21
N GLN A 116 3.70 -35.86 -32.90
CA GLN A 116 4.22 -34.92 -31.91
C GLN A 116 5.71 -34.65 -32.09
N LEU A 117 6.48 -35.69 -32.43
CA LEU A 117 7.91 -35.55 -32.68
C LEU A 117 8.22 -34.83 -34.00
N ASP A 118 7.46 -35.07 -35.07
CA ASP A 118 7.58 -34.29 -36.31
C ASP A 118 7.33 -32.80 -36.05
N THR A 119 6.30 -32.51 -35.25
CA THR A 119 6.03 -31.13 -34.79
C THR A 119 7.17 -30.59 -33.93
N ALA A 120 7.76 -31.41 -33.06
CA ALA A 120 8.91 -31.03 -32.24
C ALA A 120 10.14 -30.69 -33.10
N VAL A 121 10.38 -31.44 -34.19
CA VAL A 121 11.44 -31.13 -35.16
C VAL A 121 11.22 -29.76 -35.78
N GLU A 122 10.01 -29.47 -36.27
CA GLU A 122 9.69 -28.17 -36.86
C GLU A 122 9.91 -27.03 -35.85
N GLN A 123 9.46 -27.20 -34.62
CA GLN A 123 9.61 -26.19 -33.57
C GLN A 123 11.08 -25.98 -33.20
N ALA A 124 11.86 -27.05 -33.08
CA ALA A 124 13.30 -26.97 -32.82
C ALA A 124 14.02 -26.20 -33.95
N GLN A 125 13.67 -26.44 -35.21
CA GLN A 125 14.23 -25.73 -36.37
C GLN A 125 13.86 -24.24 -36.39
N ARG A 126 12.71 -23.87 -35.82
CA ARG A 126 12.28 -22.47 -35.64
C ARG A 126 12.91 -21.80 -34.42
N GLY A 127 13.75 -22.51 -33.66
CA GLY A 127 14.37 -22.01 -32.42
C GLY A 127 13.45 -22.09 -31.19
N GLN A 128 12.28 -22.73 -31.30
CA GLN A 128 11.34 -22.97 -30.20
C GLN A 128 11.72 -24.24 -29.42
N TYR A 129 12.90 -24.19 -28.78
CA TYR A 129 13.53 -25.37 -28.19
C TYR A 129 12.79 -25.92 -26.97
N ALA A 130 12.20 -25.04 -26.14
CA ALA A 130 11.46 -25.46 -24.95
C ALA A 130 10.18 -26.20 -25.32
N GLU A 131 9.45 -25.70 -26.31
CA GLU A 131 8.24 -26.33 -26.86
C GLU A 131 8.57 -27.67 -27.51
N ALA A 132 9.64 -27.73 -28.29
CA ALA A 132 10.13 -28.96 -28.91
C ALA A 132 10.49 -30.03 -27.86
N ALA A 133 11.21 -29.66 -26.80
CA ALA A 133 11.54 -30.57 -25.71
C ALA A 133 10.28 -31.09 -25.00
N SER A 134 9.29 -30.22 -24.76
CA SER A 134 8.02 -30.62 -24.14
C SER A 134 7.19 -31.58 -25.01
N LEU A 135 7.17 -31.38 -26.34
CA LEU A 135 6.53 -32.31 -27.28
C LEU A 135 7.25 -33.67 -27.29
N MET A 136 8.58 -33.65 -27.29
CA MET A 136 9.40 -34.87 -27.24
C MET A 136 9.15 -35.67 -25.94
N ASP A 137 9.13 -35.01 -24.78
CA ASP A 137 8.86 -35.66 -23.50
C ASP A 137 7.46 -36.30 -23.47
N ARG A 138 6.44 -35.60 -24.02
CA ARG A 138 5.08 -36.13 -24.13
C ARG A 138 5.01 -37.35 -25.05
N ALA A 139 5.72 -37.32 -26.19
CA ALA A 139 5.77 -38.45 -27.11
C ALA A 139 6.41 -39.69 -26.46
N LEU A 140 7.50 -39.51 -25.71
CA LEU A 140 8.17 -40.59 -24.96
C LEU A 140 7.31 -41.17 -23.84
N GLN A 141 6.47 -40.35 -23.19
CA GLN A 141 5.50 -40.83 -22.21
C GLN A 141 4.34 -41.59 -22.86
N LEU A 142 3.98 -41.24 -24.09
CA LEU A 142 2.84 -41.82 -24.79
C LEU A 142 3.14 -43.23 -25.30
N SER A 143 4.36 -43.46 -25.81
CA SER A 143 4.77 -44.73 -26.40
C SER A 143 6.24 -45.06 -26.12
N PRO A 144 6.54 -46.23 -25.48
CA PRO A 144 7.91 -46.63 -25.15
C PRO A 144 8.63 -47.38 -26.29
N VAL A 145 8.04 -47.45 -27.50
CA VAL A 145 8.56 -48.24 -28.61
C VAL A 145 9.92 -47.71 -29.12
N PRO A 146 10.81 -48.59 -29.63
CA PRO A 146 12.14 -48.18 -30.08
C PRO A 146 12.13 -47.08 -31.15
N GLU A 147 11.17 -47.09 -32.07
CA GLU A 147 11.09 -46.12 -33.17
C GLU A 147 10.84 -44.70 -32.66
N VAL A 148 9.95 -44.54 -31.66
CA VAL A 148 9.67 -43.24 -31.01
C VAL A 148 10.90 -42.75 -30.28
N LYS A 149 11.64 -43.64 -29.62
CA LYS A 149 12.92 -43.28 -28.98
C LYS A 149 13.94 -42.80 -30.01
N THR A 150 14.13 -43.53 -31.11
CA THR A 150 15.06 -43.14 -32.18
C THR A 150 14.73 -41.76 -32.75
N HIS A 151 13.46 -41.49 -33.03
CA HIS A 151 13.05 -40.20 -33.58
C HIS A 151 13.16 -39.08 -32.52
N ALA A 152 12.89 -39.36 -31.24
CA ALA A 152 13.18 -38.43 -30.15
C ALA A 152 14.69 -38.09 -30.06
N GLU A 153 15.58 -39.02 -30.40
CA GLU A 153 17.02 -38.71 -30.47
C GLU A 153 17.40 -37.74 -31.59
N ASP A 154 16.64 -37.70 -32.67
CA ASP A 154 16.84 -36.71 -33.72
C ASP A 154 16.42 -35.32 -33.25
N VAL A 155 15.25 -35.20 -32.60
CA VAL A 155 14.80 -33.94 -31.96
C VAL A 155 15.84 -33.48 -30.93
N ARG A 156 16.28 -34.39 -30.05
CA ARG A 156 17.29 -34.09 -29.03
C ARG A 156 18.57 -33.57 -29.67
N ARG A 157 19.06 -34.19 -30.75
CA ARG A 157 20.27 -33.76 -31.46
C ARG A 157 20.12 -32.37 -32.08
N ILE A 158 18.95 -32.04 -32.63
CA ILE A 158 18.67 -30.70 -33.16
C ILE A 158 18.74 -29.68 -32.01
N ILE A 159 18.04 -29.93 -30.91
CA ILE A 159 18.02 -29.02 -29.75
C ILE A 159 19.43 -28.86 -29.17
N THR A 160 20.19 -29.93 -28.99
CA THR A 160 21.54 -29.83 -28.39
C THR A 160 22.54 -29.15 -29.34
N THR A 161 22.45 -29.37 -30.65
CA THR A 161 23.39 -28.77 -31.62
C THR A 161 23.05 -27.31 -31.89
N GLN A 162 21.79 -27.03 -32.27
CA GLN A 162 21.35 -25.69 -32.62
C GLN A 162 21.14 -24.83 -31.37
N GLY A 163 20.65 -25.41 -30.28
CA GLY A 163 20.47 -24.72 -29.01
C GLY A 163 21.80 -24.26 -28.40
N ARG A 164 22.88 -25.06 -28.51
CA ARG A 164 24.23 -24.61 -28.11
C ARG A 164 24.66 -23.38 -28.91
N ALA A 165 24.61 -23.48 -30.24
CA ALA A 165 24.98 -22.38 -31.13
C ALA A 165 24.14 -21.11 -30.89
N GLN A 166 22.85 -21.25 -30.59
CA GLN A 166 21.97 -20.12 -30.30
C GLN A 166 22.24 -19.51 -28.92
N ALA A 167 22.51 -20.32 -27.90
CA ALA A 167 22.89 -19.82 -26.58
C ALA A 167 24.23 -19.07 -26.62
N ASP A 168 25.20 -19.55 -27.42
CA ASP A 168 26.45 -18.83 -27.64
C ASP A 168 26.22 -17.47 -28.33
N ARG A 169 25.27 -17.37 -29.28
CA ARG A 169 24.87 -16.08 -29.87
C ARG A 169 24.24 -15.16 -28.86
N TYR A 170 23.31 -15.66 -28.03
CA TYR A 170 22.73 -14.87 -26.96
C TYR A 170 23.78 -14.33 -26.00
N LEU A 171 24.80 -15.13 -25.68
CA LEU A 171 25.91 -14.66 -24.86
C LEU A 171 26.68 -13.52 -25.52
N LEU A 172 27.00 -13.62 -26.82
CA LEU A 172 27.68 -12.57 -27.59
C LEU A 172 26.85 -11.29 -27.74
N GLU A 173 25.52 -11.42 -27.81
CA GLU A 173 24.57 -10.31 -27.92
C GLU A 173 24.26 -9.66 -26.55
N GLY A 174 24.77 -10.22 -25.45
CA GLY A 174 24.50 -9.74 -24.08
C GLY A 174 23.13 -10.17 -23.52
N HIS A 175 22.47 -11.12 -24.16
CA HIS A 175 21.21 -11.73 -23.70
C HIS A 175 21.46 -12.86 -22.69
N PHE A 176 22.09 -12.52 -21.56
CA PHE A 176 22.57 -13.50 -20.56
C PHE A 176 21.47 -14.40 -19.98
N ILE A 177 20.26 -13.88 -19.75
CA ILE A 177 19.13 -14.66 -19.22
C ILE A 177 18.74 -15.76 -20.23
N ALA A 178 18.51 -15.38 -21.49
CA ALA A 178 18.12 -16.31 -22.54
C ALA A 178 19.22 -17.35 -22.83
N ALA A 179 20.49 -16.93 -22.79
CA ALA A 179 21.63 -17.84 -22.92
C ALA A 179 21.64 -18.89 -21.80
N HIS A 180 21.46 -18.47 -20.54
CA HIS A 180 21.44 -19.37 -19.38
C HIS A 180 20.28 -20.36 -19.43
N GLU A 181 19.06 -19.91 -19.72
CA GLU A 181 17.88 -20.76 -19.81
C GLU A 181 18.04 -21.86 -20.88
N LEU A 182 18.54 -21.48 -22.06
CA LEU A 182 18.78 -22.42 -23.14
C LEU A 182 19.94 -23.37 -22.81
N ALA A 183 20.98 -22.90 -22.12
CA ALA A 183 22.07 -23.75 -21.65
C ALA A 183 21.59 -24.80 -20.63
N GLN A 184 20.70 -24.44 -19.71
CA GLN A 184 20.08 -25.38 -18.77
C GLN A 184 19.19 -26.41 -19.48
N LEU A 185 18.46 -26.00 -20.52
CA LEU A 185 17.68 -26.93 -21.34
C LEU A 185 18.59 -27.95 -22.04
N VAL A 186 19.66 -27.49 -22.69
CA VAL A 186 20.63 -28.37 -23.35
C VAL A 186 21.31 -29.30 -22.34
N LEU A 187 21.69 -28.80 -21.16
CA LEU A 187 22.31 -29.62 -20.11
C LEU A 187 21.40 -30.77 -19.65
N ARG A 188 20.10 -30.51 -19.53
CA ARG A 188 19.10 -31.53 -19.17
C ARG A 188 19.02 -32.64 -20.22
N LEU A 189 19.18 -32.28 -21.50
CA LEU A 189 19.10 -33.19 -22.63
C LEU A 189 20.44 -33.91 -22.90
N ASP A 190 21.55 -33.28 -22.56
CA ASP A 190 22.90 -33.77 -22.83
C ASP A 190 23.86 -33.38 -21.69
N ALA A 191 24.10 -34.34 -20.80
CA ALA A 191 24.98 -34.17 -19.65
C ALA A 191 26.45 -33.84 -20.03
N SER A 192 26.88 -34.15 -21.26
CA SER A 192 28.23 -33.78 -21.73
C SER A 192 28.40 -32.26 -21.86
N ALA A 193 27.29 -31.52 -21.93
CA ALA A 193 27.27 -30.06 -21.99
C ALA A 193 27.59 -29.39 -20.65
N SER A 194 27.84 -30.14 -19.57
CA SER A 194 28.03 -29.60 -18.21
C SER A 194 29.08 -28.48 -18.13
N ALA A 195 30.27 -28.67 -18.69
CA ALA A 195 31.32 -27.66 -18.63
C ALA A 195 30.94 -26.38 -19.39
N TRP A 196 30.31 -26.53 -20.56
CA TRP A 196 29.82 -25.41 -21.36
C TRP A 196 28.69 -24.64 -20.65
N ALA A 197 27.71 -25.34 -20.09
CA ALA A 197 26.61 -24.73 -19.35
C ALA A 197 27.10 -24.04 -18.06
N GLN A 198 28.12 -24.58 -17.39
CA GLN A 198 28.77 -23.94 -16.24
C GLN A 198 29.46 -22.63 -16.62
N ASN A 199 30.13 -22.56 -17.78
CA ASN A 199 30.71 -21.32 -18.26
C ASN A 199 29.64 -20.24 -18.50
N ILE A 200 28.55 -20.59 -19.19
CA ILE A 200 27.42 -19.65 -19.38
C ILE A 200 26.80 -19.23 -18.05
N ALA A 201 26.67 -20.15 -17.09
CA ALA A 201 26.17 -19.83 -15.76
C ALA A 201 27.11 -18.87 -14.99
N ALA A 202 28.42 -19.01 -15.14
CA ALA A 202 29.38 -18.09 -14.53
C ALA A 202 29.28 -16.67 -15.13
N GLU A 203 29.17 -16.55 -16.45
CA GLU A 203 28.95 -15.27 -17.13
C GLU A 203 27.61 -14.63 -16.71
N TYR A 204 26.54 -15.43 -16.63
CA TYR A 204 25.26 -14.99 -16.14
C TYR A 204 25.33 -14.47 -14.69
N GLU A 205 25.99 -15.18 -13.77
CA GLU A 205 26.16 -14.74 -12.39
C GLU A 205 27.01 -13.46 -12.28
N HIS A 206 28.02 -13.31 -13.13
CA HIS A 206 28.79 -12.08 -13.22
C HIS A 206 27.90 -10.91 -13.65
N PHE A 207 27.14 -11.07 -14.73
CA PHE A 207 26.17 -10.07 -15.19
C PHE A 207 25.15 -9.69 -14.10
N ILE A 208 24.53 -10.68 -13.43
CA ILE A 208 23.57 -10.41 -12.35
C ILE A 208 24.23 -9.61 -11.23
N THR A 209 25.48 -9.93 -10.88
CA THR A 209 26.21 -9.21 -9.84
C THR A 209 26.46 -7.76 -10.23
N GLU A 210 26.92 -7.50 -11.46
CA GLU A 210 27.15 -6.15 -11.96
C GLU A 210 25.85 -5.34 -12.06
N GLU A 211 24.77 -5.96 -12.52
CA GLU A 211 23.48 -5.31 -12.72
C GLU A 211 22.80 -4.97 -11.39
N VAL A 212 22.87 -5.87 -10.40
CA VAL A 212 22.42 -5.60 -9.02
C VAL A 212 23.20 -4.45 -8.40
N GLU A 213 24.52 -4.40 -8.62
CA GLU A 213 25.38 -3.30 -8.15
C GLU A 213 25.08 -1.98 -8.85
N ARG A 214 24.80 -2.00 -10.15
CA ARG A 214 24.37 -0.82 -10.93
C ARG A 214 23.04 -0.28 -10.40
N LEU A 215 22.01 -1.12 -10.31
CA LEU A 215 20.69 -0.76 -9.80
C LEU A 215 20.74 -0.25 -8.36
N SER A 216 21.55 -0.89 -7.51
CA SER A 216 21.74 -0.44 -6.14
C SER A 216 22.37 0.95 -6.08
N ARG A 217 23.38 1.25 -6.91
CA ARG A 217 23.99 2.60 -7.00
C ARG A 217 22.99 3.66 -7.49
N GLU A 218 22.12 3.30 -8.42
CA GLU A 218 21.02 4.18 -8.85
C GLU A 218 20.03 4.45 -7.72
N GLY A 219 19.72 3.41 -6.93
CA GLY A 219 18.92 3.54 -5.70
C GLY A 219 19.58 4.47 -4.69
N ASP A 220 20.89 4.33 -4.46
CA ASP A 220 21.66 5.18 -3.55
C ASP A 220 21.66 6.65 -4.01
N ALA A 221 21.82 6.88 -5.31
CA ALA A 221 21.78 8.23 -5.89
C ALA A 221 20.39 8.89 -5.76
N ALA A 222 19.32 8.13 -5.98
CA ALA A 222 17.94 8.61 -5.79
C ALA A 222 17.66 8.88 -4.30
N ARG A 223 18.13 8.01 -3.41
CA ARG A 223 18.02 8.16 -1.94
C ARG A 223 18.70 9.45 -1.46
N ALA A 224 19.91 9.73 -1.95
CA ALA A 224 20.64 10.96 -1.63
C ALA A 224 19.93 12.25 -2.10
N GLN A 225 19.04 12.14 -3.10
CA GLN A 225 18.19 13.23 -3.58
C GLN A 225 16.82 13.27 -2.88
N HIS A 226 16.58 12.35 -1.93
CA HIS A 226 15.28 12.12 -1.28
C HIS A 226 14.15 11.78 -2.28
N ASP A 227 14.48 11.21 -3.45
CA ASP A 227 13.51 10.66 -4.40
C ASP A 227 13.21 9.20 -4.02
N TRP A 228 12.37 9.04 -3.00
CA TRP A 228 12.06 7.73 -2.42
C TRP A 228 11.37 6.80 -3.42
N GLY A 229 10.55 7.35 -4.32
CA GLY A 229 9.84 6.57 -5.34
C GLY A 229 10.80 5.93 -6.33
N ARG A 230 11.76 6.71 -6.85
CA ARG A 230 12.79 6.17 -7.75
C ARG A 230 13.74 5.23 -7.01
N ALA A 231 14.14 5.56 -5.79
CA ALA A 231 15.01 4.69 -4.99
C ALA A 231 14.36 3.32 -4.75
N GLN A 232 13.06 3.30 -4.39
CA GLN A 232 12.30 2.07 -4.18
C GLN A 232 12.24 1.22 -5.46
N GLN A 233 11.99 1.82 -6.62
CA GLN A 233 11.98 1.12 -7.90
C GLN A 233 13.33 0.48 -8.22
N SER A 234 14.43 1.22 -8.04
CA SER A 234 15.79 0.72 -8.30
C SER A 234 16.18 -0.44 -7.39
N TYR A 235 15.94 -0.33 -6.06
CA TYR A 235 16.22 -1.44 -5.15
C TYR A 235 15.28 -2.63 -5.37
N GLY A 236 14.00 -2.39 -5.68
CA GLY A 236 13.05 -3.44 -6.03
C GLY A 236 13.47 -4.22 -7.29
N ALA A 237 13.97 -3.52 -8.32
CA ALA A 237 14.54 -4.16 -9.51
C ALA A 237 15.77 -5.01 -9.16
N ALA A 238 16.68 -4.50 -8.31
CA ALA A 238 17.84 -5.28 -7.84
C ALA A 238 17.42 -6.56 -7.10
N LEU A 239 16.40 -6.47 -6.24
CA LEU A 239 15.85 -7.61 -5.49
C LEU A 239 15.14 -8.64 -6.38
N SER A 240 14.59 -8.20 -7.52
CA SER A 240 13.99 -9.12 -8.50
C SER A 240 15.03 -9.99 -9.21
N LEU A 241 16.26 -9.49 -9.35
CA LEU A 241 17.39 -10.23 -9.92
C LEU A 241 18.07 -11.13 -8.86
N ARG A 242 18.25 -10.62 -7.64
CA ARG A 242 18.86 -11.36 -6.52
C ARG A 242 18.15 -11.03 -5.23
N GLN A 243 17.43 -12.01 -4.68
CA GLN A 243 16.76 -11.84 -3.39
C GLN A 243 17.79 -11.63 -2.26
N GLY A 244 17.56 -10.64 -1.40
CA GLY A 244 18.42 -10.33 -0.26
C GLY A 244 19.57 -9.38 -0.58
N GLY A 245 20.69 -9.53 0.14
CA GLY A 245 21.87 -8.67 -0.01
C GLY A 245 21.66 -7.24 0.52
N ARG A 246 22.50 -6.30 0.07
CA ARG A 246 22.47 -4.91 0.55
C ARG A 246 21.20 -4.15 0.18
N ALA A 247 20.57 -4.51 -0.94
CA ALA A 247 19.39 -3.83 -1.45
C ALA A 247 18.14 -4.07 -0.58
N ALA A 248 18.07 -5.20 0.14
CA ALA A 248 16.90 -5.56 0.94
C ALA A 248 16.59 -4.57 2.07
N PRO A 249 17.51 -4.28 3.02
CA PRO A 249 17.23 -3.30 4.08
C PRO A 249 17.08 -1.88 3.53
N LEU A 250 17.71 -1.57 2.39
CA LEU A 250 17.59 -0.26 1.73
C LEU A 250 16.22 -0.05 1.07
N GLU A 251 15.68 -1.07 0.38
CA GLU A 251 14.32 -1.04 -0.18
C GLU A 251 13.30 -0.84 0.95
N GLU A 252 13.45 -1.60 2.04
CA GLU A 252 12.55 -1.50 3.18
C GLU A 252 12.59 -0.09 3.78
N TYR A 253 13.79 0.47 3.97
CA TYR A 253 13.98 1.85 4.43
C TYR A 253 13.25 2.85 3.53
N VAL A 254 13.54 2.86 2.22
CA VAL A 254 12.96 3.87 1.31
C VAL A 254 11.46 3.70 1.11
N ARG A 255 10.94 2.46 1.18
CA ARG A 255 9.49 2.19 1.17
C ARG A 255 8.79 2.83 2.36
N HIS A 256 9.41 2.77 3.55
CA HIS A 256 8.87 3.42 4.75
C HIS A 256 9.04 4.94 4.71
N MET A 257 10.11 5.46 4.10
CA MET A 257 10.26 6.90 3.85
C MET A 257 9.17 7.44 2.90
N ALA A 258 8.92 6.77 1.78
CA ALA A 258 7.85 7.12 0.85
C ALA A 258 6.47 7.09 1.52
N LEU A 259 6.22 6.09 2.36
CA LEU A 259 4.99 6.01 3.15
C LEU A 259 4.86 7.18 4.12
N ALA A 260 5.95 7.59 4.80
CA ALA A 260 5.93 8.73 5.70
C ALA A 260 5.57 10.03 4.97
N ASP A 261 6.16 10.28 3.80
CA ASP A 261 5.84 11.45 2.98
C ASP A 261 4.38 11.47 2.52
N GLN A 262 3.84 10.31 2.11
CA GLN A 262 2.42 10.17 1.78
C GLN A 262 1.53 10.51 2.98
N ARG A 263 1.91 10.08 4.20
CA ARG A 263 1.17 10.33 5.43
C ARG A 263 1.23 11.81 5.84
N ILE A 264 2.37 12.47 5.66
CA ILE A 264 2.52 13.92 5.85
C ILE A 264 1.59 14.67 4.88
N ALA A 265 1.56 14.29 3.60
CA ALA A 265 0.66 14.89 2.62
C ALA A 265 -0.82 14.69 3.00
N GLY A 266 -1.16 13.53 3.58
CA GLY A 266 -2.47 13.21 4.12
C GLY A 266 -2.79 13.82 5.49
N ARG A 267 -1.86 14.58 6.10
CA ARG A 267 -1.96 15.13 7.47
C ARG A 267 -2.13 14.07 8.58
N ASP A 268 -1.66 12.85 8.33
CA ASP A 268 -1.63 11.75 9.31
C ASP A 268 -0.28 11.72 10.02
N TRP A 269 -0.12 12.59 11.02
CA TRP A 269 1.15 12.80 11.73
C TRP A 269 1.63 11.59 12.52
N ASN A 270 0.69 10.86 13.14
CA ASN A 270 1.02 9.65 13.89
C ASN A 270 1.45 8.53 12.94
N GLY A 271 0.71 8.33 11.84
CA GLY A 271 1.09 7.36 10.81
C GLY A 271 2.45 7.68 10.15
N ALA A 272 2.77 8.96 9.96
CA ALA A 272 4.08 9.39 9.49
C ALA A 272 5.19 9.11 10.51
N ALA A 273 4.97 9.42 11.79
CA ALA A 273 5.93 9.12 12.87
C ALA A 273 6.19 7.62 12.99
N ASP A 274 5.15 6.79 12.93
CA ASP A 274 5.27 5.33 12.94
C ASP A 274 6.09 4.82 11.76
N ALA A 275 5.86 5.38 10.56
CA ALA A 275 6.62 5.03 9.36
C ALA A 275 8.10 5.38 9.51
N TYR A 276 8.47 6.56 10.03
CA TYR A 276 9.86 6.89 10.34
C TYR A 276 10.46 5.98 11.41
N HIS A 277 9.72 5.62 12.46
CA HIS A 277 10.19 4.65 13.45
C HIS A 277 10.50 3.28 12.82
N VAL A 278 9.69 2.83 11.85
CA VAL A 278 9.99 1.58 11.13
C VAL A 278 11.22 1.75 10.24
N ALA A 279 11.33 2.87 9.52
CA ALA A 279 12.51 3.17 8.71
C ALA A 279 13.80 3.17 9.57
N LEU A 280 13.78 3.78 10.75
CA LEU A 280 14.94 3.80 11.67
C LEU A 280 15.35 2.39 12.14
N ARG A 281 14.40 1.46 12.30
CA ARG A 281 14.71 0.07 12.70
C ARG A 281 15.48 -0.73 11.64
N THR A 282 15.48 -0.28 10.38
CA THR A 282 16.29 -0.90 9.31
C THR A 282 17.79 -0.63 9.49
N GLY A 283 18.17 0.36 10.31
CA GLY A 283 19.56 0.77 10.52
C GLY A 283 20.20 1.47 9.32
N GLN A 284 19.42 1.89 8.32
CA GLN A 284 19.92 2.51 7.08
C GLN A 284 19.84 4.05 7.07
N ASP A 285 19.39 4.66 8.17
CA ASP A 285 19.24 6.11 8.30
C ASP A 285 20.60 6.82 8.35
N ASP A 286 20.72 7.91 7.59
CA ASP A 286 21.85 8.83 7.58
C ASP A 286 21.62 10.07 8.46
N GLY A 287 20.55 10.05 9.26
CA GLY A 287 20.10 11.12 10.15
C GLY A 287 18.90 11.88 9.59
N PHE A 288 18.56 11.70 8.31
CA PHE A 288 17.40 12.35 7.71
C PHE A 288 16.09 11.88 8.35
N ALA A 289 15.86 10.56 8.49
CA ALA A 289 14.64 10.04 9.09
C ALA A 289 14.52 10.44 10.56
N THR A 290 15.64 10.44 11.30
CA THR A 290 15.70 10.93 12.69
C THR A 290 15.26 12.39 12.77
N HIS A 291 15.78 13.25 11.89
CA HIS A 291 15.41 14.67 11.86
C HIS A 291 13.94 14.89 11.45
N GLN A 292 13.44 14.17 10.44
CA GLN A 292 12.03 14.29 10.06
C GLN A 292 11.08 13.75 11.13
N LEU A 293 11.47 12.70 11.84
CA LEU A 293 10.71 12.18 12.97
C LEU A 293 10.51 13.25 14.06
N GLU A 294 11.58 13.98 14.42
CA GLU A 294 11.48 15.08 15.38
C GLU A 294 10.52 16.20 14.92
N ARG A 295 10.45 16.43 13.62
CA ARG A 295 9.59 17.45 13.01
C ARG A 295 8.14 17.03 12.90
N VAL A 296 7.85 15.75 12.67
CA VAL A 296 6.47 15.24 12.47
C VAL A 296 5.83 14.77 13.77
N GLN A 297 6.61 14.34 14.75
CA GLN A 297 6.09 13.83 16.01
C GLN A 297 5.31 14.93 16.74
N LEU A 298 4.06 14.63 17.07
CA LEU A 298 3.22 15.53 17.86
C LEU A 298 3.81 15.67 19.27
N ARG A 299 4.12 16.91 19.66
CA ARG A 299 4.67 17.24 20.97
C ARG A 299 3.87 18.37 21.59
N PRO A 300 3.76 18.42 22.93
CA PRO A 300 3.23 19.59 23.60
C PRO A 300 4.23 20.75 23.50
N TYR A 301 3.75 21.87 22.98
CA TYR A 301 4.49 23.12 22.92
C TYR A 301 3.83 24.15 23.82
N ARG A 302 4.65 24.83 24.63
CA ARG A 302 4.28 25.98 25.43
C ARG A 302 4.48 27.24 24.61
N PHE A 303 3.39 27.91 24.29
CA PHE A 303 3.37 29.20 23.60
C PHE A 303 3.26 30.30 24.64
N VAL A 304 4.22 31.22 24.64
CA VAL A 304 4.30 32.34 25.57
C VAL A 304 4.08 33.65 24.82
N LEU A 305 3.01 34.34 25.16
CA LEU A 305 2.69 35.69 24.73
C LEU A 305 3.36 36.69 25.68
N HIS A 306 4.50 37.21 25.22
CA HIS A 306 5.31 38.15 26.00
C HIS A 306 4.64 39.51 26.06
N SER A 307 4.41 40.11 24.88
CA SER A 307 3.95 41.49 24.80
C SER A 307 3.17 41.80 23.52
N VAL A 308 2.39 42.87 23.60
CA VAL A 308 1.75 43.50 22.44
C VAL A 308 2.00 45.00 22.46
N LEU A 309 2.21 45.57 21.28
CA LEU A 309 2.22 46.99 21.00
C LEU A 309 1.15 47.26 19.93
N VAL A 310 0.16 48.08 20.25
CA VAL A 310 -0.87 48.50 19.29
C VAL A 310 -0.60 49.91 18.78
N THR A 311 -1.23 50.27 17.66
CA THR A 311 -1.21 51.65 17.16
C THR A 311 -1.79 52.56 18.24
N PRO A 312 -1.12 53.65 18.64
CA PRO A 312 -1.58 54.47 19.76
C PRO A 312 -2.91 55.20 19.46
N GLY A 313 -3.18 55.47 18.19
CA GLY A 313 -4.41 56.09 17.71
C GLY A 313 -5.23 55.16 16.82
N ARG A 314 -6.50 55.53 16.68
CA ARG A 314 -7.47 55.02 15.72
C ARG A 314 -7.06 55.39 14.28
N PRO A 315 -7.63 54.72 13.27
CA PRO A 315 -7.40 55.07 11.86
C PRO A 315 -7.79 56.52 11.50
N ASP A 316 -8.69 57.15 12.25
CA ASP A 316 -9.10 58.55 12.09
C ASP A 316 -8.11 59.56 12.73
N GLY A 317 -7.02 59.06 13.32
CA GLY A 317 -5.99 59.86 13.98
C GLY A 317 -6.30 60.24 15.43
N ARG A 318 -7.46 59.88 15.98
CA ARG A 318 -7.81 60.14 17.38
C ARG A 318 -7.25 59.07 18.31
N ALA A 319 -7.08 59.40 19.59
CA ALA A 319 -6.74 58.42 20.61
C ALA A 319 -7.86 57.36 20.76
N TRP A 320 -7.48 56.13 21.10
CA TRP A 320 -8.45 55.05 21.38
C TRP A 320 -9.35 55.38 22.56
N VAL A 321 -8.76 55.98 23.60
CA VAL A 321 -9.41 56.48 24.81
C VAL A 321 -8.82 57.86 25.16
N GLY A 322 -9.60 58.67 25.87
CA GLY A 322 -9.17 60.01 26.31
C GLY A 322 -9.16 61.07 25.20
N ALA A 323 -8.76 62.30 25.56
CA ALA A 323 -8.67 63.41 24.63
C ALA A 323 -7.40 63.32 23.77
N SER A 324 -7.50 63.67 22.49
CA SER A 324 -6.34 63.74 21.58
C SER A 324 -5.69 65.12 21.71
N ASN A 325 -4.66 65.25 22.54
CA ASN A 325 -3.89 66.50 22.68
C ASN A 325 -2.61 66.47 21.83
N ASP A 326 -1.97 67.63 21.65
CA ASP A 326 -0.76 67.76 20.81
C ASP A 326 0.43 66.93 21.33
N ILE A 327 0.48 66.65 22.63
CA ILE A 327 1.52 65.82 23.24
C ILE A 327 1.32 64.36 22.81
N PHE A 328 0.08 63.85 22.95
CA PHE A 328 -0.31 62.52 22.50
C PHE A 328 -0.01 62.32 21.02
N MET A 329 -0.43 63.25 20.15
CA MET A 329 -0.22 63.11 18.70
C MET A 329 1.27 63.03 18.33
N ARG A 330 2.11 63.84 18.98
CA ARG A 330 3.57 63.79 18.76
C ARG A 330 4.18 62.46 19.22
N LEU A 331 3.81 61.97 20.40
CA LEU A 331 4.28 60.68 20.92
C LEU A 331 3.78 59.51 20.07
N ALA A 332 2.50 59.50 19.71
CA ALA A 332 1.86 58.45 18.91
C ALA A 332 2.55 58.29 17.53
N ASN A 333 2.79 59.41 16.85
CA ASN A 333 3.50 59.43 15.57
C ASN A 333 4.94 58.95 15.74
N ARG A 334 5.62 59.38 16.81
CA ARG A 334 7.00 58.98 17.06
C ARG A 334 7.14 57.49 17.39
N VAL A 335 6.24 56.90 18.19
CA VAL A 335 6.20 55.45 18.45
C VAL A 335 6.02 54.69 17.13
N THR A 336 4.98 55.03 16.37
CA THR A 336 4.66 54.37 15.10
C THR A 336 5.81 54.45 14.10
N GLN A 337 6.44 55.62 13.97
CA GLN A 337 7.60 55.82 13.11
C GLN A 337 8.80 55.00 13.56
N MET A 338 9.12 54.98 14.86
CA MET A 338 10.28 54.25 15.36
C MET A 338 10.11 52.74 15.25
N VAL A 339 8.92 52.18 15.51
CA VAL A 339 8.66 50.75 15.29
C VAL A 339 8.89 50.38 13.83
N ARG A 340 8.30 51.14 12.90
CA ARG A 340 8.46 50.87 11.46
C ARG A 340 9.91 50.98 10.97
N GLN A 341 10.70 51.85 11.59
CA GLN A 341 12.10 52.07 11.20
C GLN A 341 13.09 51.12 11.87
N ARG A 342 12.85 50.72 13.13
CA ARG A 342 13.83 50.05 13.99
C ARG A 342 13.32 48.76 14.63
N GLY A 343 12.07 48.39 14.38
CA GLY A 343 11.39 47.32 15.11
C GLY A 343 11.15 47.68 16.58
N MET A 344 10.80 46.66 17.37
CA MET A 344 10.54 46.82 18.79
C MET A 344 11.86 46.88 19.58
N THR A 345 12.19 48.06 20.11
CA THR A 345 13.40 48.33 20.92
C THR A 345 13.02 48.86 22.30
N ASP A 346 13.93 48.82 23.27
CA ASP A 346 13.68 49.36 24.62
C ASP A 346 13.29 50.85 24.57
N LEU A 347 13.87 51.63 23.66
CA LEU A 347 13.50 53.03 23.45
C LEU A 347 12.04 53.18 22.98
N VAL A 348 11.57 52.28 22.11
CA VAL A 348 10.16 52.27 21.66
C VAL A 348 9.24 51.90 22.82
N LYS A 349 9.64 50.93 23.64
CA LYS A 349 8.91 50.54 24.86
C LYS A 349 8.79 51.72 25.81
N ASP A 350 9.89 52.41 26.12
CA ASP A 350 9.91 53.58 26.99
C ASP A 350 9.01 54.70 26.45
N LEU A 351 9.07 54.95 25.14
CA LEU A 351 8.23 55.96 24.52
C LEU A 351 6.75 55.56 24.57
N ALA A 352 6.41 54.30 24.32
CA ALA A 352 5.04 53.81 24.43
C ALA A 352 4.51 53.92 25.86
N MET A 353 5.36 53.67 26.86
CA MET A 353 5.06 53.84 28.28
C MET A 353 4.99 55.31 28.72
N SER A 354 5.48 56.25 27.89
CA SER A 354 5.37 57.69 28.14
C SER A 354 4.04 58.31 27.68
N ILE A 355 3.19 57.57 26.96
CA ILE A 355 1.87 58.05 26.54
C ILE A 355 1.03 58.41 27.78
N PRO A 356 0.30 59.54 27.77
CA PRO A 356 -0.52 59.95 28.92
C PRO A 356 -1.47 58.84 29.36
N HIS A 357 -1.62 58.65 30.68
CA HIS A 357 -2.42 57.56 31.26
C HIS A 357 -3.88 57.55 30.80
N GLU A 358 -4.46 58.73 30.54
CA GLU A 358 -5.81 58.92 30.00
C GLU A 358 -5.97 58.39 28.57
N ASN A 359 -4.86 58.22 27.83
CA ASN A 359 -4.82 57.68 26.47
C ASN A 359 -4.39 56.20 26.40
N ARG A 360 -4.35 55.50 27.55
CA ARG A 360 -3.96 54.09 27.62
C ARG A 360 -5.21 53.20 27.63
N PRO A 361 -5.56 52.55 26.50
CA PRO A 361 -6.71 51.65 26.47
C PRO A 361 -6.47 50.43 27.36
N ARG A 362 -7.55 49.82 27.85
CA ARG A 362 -7.48 48.53 28.53
C ARG A 362 -7.48 47.41 27.48
N LEU A 363 -6.32 46.84 27.21
CA LEU A 363 -6.15 45.80 26.20
C LEU A 363 -6.32 44.41 26.80
N ARG A 364 -6.94 43.51 26.05
CA ARG A 364 -6.90 42.06 26.27
C ARG A 364 -6.68 41.33 24.96
N ILE A 365 -6.13 40.12 25.01
CA ILE A 365 -5.87 39.31 23.83
C ILE A 365 -6.69 38.03 23.94
N GLU A 366 -7.48 37.76 22.91
CA GLU A 366 -8.11 36.47 22.70
C GLU A 366 -7.28 35.62 21.75
N VAL A 367 -7.03 34.36 22.14
CA VAL A 367 -6.34 33.36 21.34
C VAL A 367 -7.37 32.34 20.86
N HIS A 368 -7.46 32.16 19.55
CA HIS A 368 -8.30 31.18 18.87
C HIS A 368 -7.39 30.09 18.32
N HIS A 369 -7.37 28.94 18.98
CA HIS A 369 -6.56 27.80 18.56
C HIS A 369 -7.41 26.81 17.73
N PRO A 370 -6.83 26.16 16.70
CA PRO A 370 -7.57 25.30 15.78
C PRO A 370 -8.11 24.00 16.39
N ASP A 371 -7.79 23.67 17.64
CA ASP A 371 -8.41 22.57 18.39
C ASP A 371 -9.71 22.99 19.13
N GLY A 372 -10.16 24.23 18.93
CA GLY A 372 -11.35 24.79 19.58
C GLY A 372 -11.07 25.48 20.91
N MET A 373 -9.81 25.50 21.36
CA MET A 373 -9.43 26.26 22.54
C MET A 373 -9.53 27.77 22.28
N HIS A 374 -10.34 28.44 23.09
CA HIS A 374 -10.52 29.90 23.06
C HIS A 374 -10.13 30.47 24.44
N LEU A 375 -9.03 31.21 24.47
CA LEU A 375 -8.45 31.78 25.68
C LEU A 375 -8.46 33.31 25.61
N THR A 376 -8.56 33.97 26.76
CA THR A 376 -8.39 35.43 26.89
C THR A 376 -7.37 35.74 27.98
N THR A 377 -6.51 36.73 27.75
CA THR A 377 -5.67 37.31 28.81
C THR A 377 -6.48 38.21 29.74
N GLN A 378 -5.92 38.54 30.90
CA GLN A 378 -6.47 39.60 31.75
C GLN A 378 -6.28 40.98 31.11
N GLY A 379 -7.30 41.83 31.16
CA GLY A 379 -7.21 43.17 30.59
C GLY A 379 -6.23 44.08 31.33
N ARG A 380 -5.27 44.70 30.63
CA ARG A 380 -4.22 45.60 31.18
C ARG A 380 -4.24 46.96 30.47
N ASN A 381 -3.93 48.04 31.20
CA ASN A 381 -3.94 49.39 30.64
C ASN A 381 -2.61 49.75 29.96
N GLY A 382 -2.65 50.11 28.68
CA GLY A 382 -1.46 50.52 27.93
C GLY A 382 -1.69 50.45 26.43
N ILE A 383 -0.81 51.10 25.66
CA ILE A 383 -0.64 50.81 24.23
C ILE A 383 0.45 49.76 23.98
N TYR A 384 1.38 49.66 24.93
CA TYR A 384 2.31 48.55 25.11
C TYR A 384 1.89 47.81 26.37
N THR A 385 1.88 46.48 26.33
CA THR A 385 1.52 45.66 27.48
C THR A 385 2.32 44.38 27.47
N ASP A 386 3.00 44.11 28.59
CA ASP A 386 3.56 42.79 28.91
C ASP A 386 2.43 41.92 29.48
N TYR A 387 2.27 40.69 29.01
CA TYR A 387 1.28 39.73 29.52
C TYR A 387 1.92 38.58 30.26
N ASP A 388 3.05 38.05 29.75
CA ASP A 388 3.67 36.79 30.18
C ASP A 388 2.62 35.66 30.30
N ALA A 389 1.69 35.65 29.34
CA ALA A 389 0.59 34.70 29.31
C ALA A 389 1.01 33.49 28.48
N GLU A 390 0.67 32.29 28.91
CA GLU A 390 1.07 31.07 28.24
C GLU A 390 -0.08 30.09 28.08
N PHE A 391 -0.02 29.30 27.01
CA PHE A 391 -0.88 28.15 26.80
C PHE A 391 -0.07 26.99 26.22
N VAL A 392 -0.52 25.77 26.46
CA VAL A 392 0.10 24.55 25.93
C VAL A 392 -0.82 23.91 24.90
N ALA A 393 -0.31 23.68 23.70
CA ALA A 393 -1.03 22.97 22.65
C ALA A 393 -0.15 21.88 22.00
N VAL A 394 -0.79 20.84 21.48
CA VAL A 394 -0.11 19.74 20.77
C VAL A 394 0.04 20.12 19.31
N ALA A 395 1.27 20.15 18.84
CA ALA A 395 1.63 20.58 17.49
C ALA A 395 2.87 19.84 16.98
N ASN A 396 3.23 20.10 15.73
CA ASN A 396 4.48 19.67 15.11
C ASN A 396 4.93 20.70 14.04
N ALA A 397 6.07 20.49 13.40
CA ALA A 397 6.63 21.41 12.40
C ALA A 397 5.93 21.34 11.02
N PHE A 398 4.95 20.45 10.85
CA PHE A 398 4.13 20.34 9.64
C PHE A 398 2.69 20.83 9.84
N ASP A 399 2.36 21.29 11.05
CA ASP A 399 1.02 21.75 11.39
C ASP A 399 0.72 23.10 10.74
N GLY A 400 0.11 23.05 9.56
CA GLY A 400 -0.30 24.23 8.81
C GLY A 400 -1.59 24.90 9.32
N ARG A 401 -2.20 24.42 10.42
CA ARG A 401 -3.37 25.09 11.01
C ARG A 401 -2.94 26.45 11.57
N ARG A 402 -3.85 27.41 11.63
CA ARG A 402 -3.55 28.79 12.04
C ARG A 402 -4.05 29.06 13.44
N VAL A 403 -3.24 29.72 14.26
CA VAL A 403 -3.64 30.29 15.55
C VAL A 403 -3.95 31.76 15.34
N GLY A 404 -5.15 32.18 15.72
CA GLY A 404 -5.59 33.56 15.64
C GLY A 404 -5.38 34.29 16.95
N PHE A 405 -4.78 35.48 16.88
CA PHE A 405 -4.61 36.39 18.02
C PHE A 405 -5.42 37.64 17.75
N GLN A 406 -6.46 37.88 18.54
CA GLN A 406 -7.34 39.04 18.43
C GLN A 406 -7.12 39.98 19.61
N VAL A 407 -6.77 41.23 19.34
CA VAL A 407 -6.52 42.23 20.37
C VAL A 407 -7.78 43.08 20.53
N TYR A 408 -8.39 43.02 21.71
CA TYR A 408 -9.56 43.79 22.08
C TYR A 408 -9.20 44.93 23.02
N MET A 409 -9.93 46.02 22.90
CA MET A 409 -9.97 47.10 23.87
C MET A 409 -11.27 47.02 24.66
N ASP A 410 -11.18 46.93 25.98
CA ASP A 410 -12.34 46.98 26.86
C ASP A 410 -12.70 48.42 27.21
N GLY A 411 -13.96 48.79 26.99
CA GLY A 411 -14.51 50.10 27.33
C GLY A 411 -15.86 50.02 28.07
N PRO A 412 -16.38 51.16 28.54
CA PRO A 412 -17.67 51.22 29.22
C PRO A 412 -18.85 50.81 28.34
N HIS A 413 -18.67 50.80 27.01
CA HIS A 413 -19.69 50.41 26.02
C HIS A 413 -19.47 48.99 25.47
N GLY A 414 -18.55 48.21 26.04
CA GLY A 414 -18.20 46.86 25.57
C GLY A 414 -16.77 46.77 25.04
N SER A 415 -16.41 45.58 24.54
CA SER A 415 -15.11 45.33 23.93
C SER A 415 -15.12 45.67 22.43
N GLU A 416 -14.12 46.39 21.96
CA GLU A 416 -13.90 46.74 20.55
C GLU A 416 -12.67 45.97 20.02
N LEU A 417 -12.78 45.32 18.87
CA LEU A 417 -11.65 44.63 18.23
C LEU A 417 -10.70 45.67 17.60
N LEU A 418 -9.46 45.74 18.07
CA LEU A 418 -8.45 46.64 17.51
C LEU A 418 -7.81 46.05 16.26
N GLY A 419 -7.47 44.76 16.30
CA GLY A 419 -6.82 44.06 15.20
C GLY A 419 -6.62 42.59 15.48
N SER A 420 -6.28 41.85 14.42
CA SER A 420 -6.01 40.42 14.50
C SER A 420 -4.73 40.05 13.74
N VAL A 421 -4.07 38.97 14.17
CA VAL A 421 -3.02 38.28 13.41
C VAL A 421 -3.28 36.79 13.45
N ASP A 422 -3.20 36.14 12.29
CA ASP A 422 -3.23 34.67 12.20
C ASP A 422 -1.86 34.15 11.78
N VAL A 423 -1.29 33.24 12.56
CA VAL A 423 0.03 32.64 12.30
C VAL A 423 -0.11 31.11 12.18
N PRO A 424 0.53 30.47 11.19
CA PRO A 424 0.60 29.02 11.11
C PRO A 424 1.32 28.43 12.33
N VAL A 425 0.79 27.34 12.89
CA VAL A 425 1.36 26.68 14.06
C VAL A 425 2.80 26.23 13.78
N ASN A 426 3.09 25.71 12.59
CA ASN A 426 4.44 25.30 12.21
C ASN A 426 5.46 26.45 12.26
N GLU A 427 5.08 27.67 11.87
CA GLU A 427 5.95 28.85 11.97
C GLU A 427 6.30 29.16 13.42
N LEU A 428 5.32 29.05 14.33
CA LEU A 428 5.54 29.22 15.77
C LEU A 428 6.48 28.15 16.33
N VAL A 429 6.35 26.91 15.89
CA VAL A 429 7.16 25.77 16.34
C VAL A 429 8.60 25.86 15.82
N GLU A 430 8.80 26.21 14.55
CA GLU A 430 10.12 26.22 13.91
C GLU A 430 10.99 27.42 14.33
N ARG A 431 10.41 28.62 14.43
CA ARG A 431 11.19 29.85 14.70
C ARG A 431 11.48 30.10 16.18
N ARG A 432 10.76 29.44 17.08
CA ARG A 432 10.81 29.58 18.56
C ARG A 432 10.56 30.98 19.12
N ASP A 433 10.88 32.04 18.41
CA ASP A 433 10.57 33.44 18.74
C ASP A 433 10.04 34.13 17.48
N VAL A 434 8.84 34.68 17.55
CA VAL A 434 8.24 35.41 16.41
C VAL A 434 7.74 36.79 16.86
N SER A 435 7.89 37.77 15.97
CA SER A 435 7.23 39.07 16.07
C SER A 435 6.16 39.14 14.99
N LEU A 436 4.92 39.28 15.42
CA LEU A 436 3.75 39.37 14.56
C LEU A 436 3.30 40.82 14.41
N GLU A 437 2.87 41.20 13.21
CA GLU A 437 2.46 42.57 12.88
C GLU A 437 1.15 42.57 12.08
N SER A 438 0.31 43.58 12.31
CA SER A 438 -0.88 43.89 11.51
C SER A 438 -1.10 45.40 11.42
N ALA A 439 -2.19 45.82 10.77
CA ALA A 439 -2.51 47.24 10.62
C ALA A 439 -2.61 48.00 11.95
N ALA A 440 -3.20 47.38 12.98
CA ALA A 440 -3.37 47.95 14.32
C ALA A 440 -2.42 47.36 15.37
N ILE A 441 -1.71 46.28 15.04
CA ILE A 441 -0.74 45.62 15.93
C ILE A 441 0.66 45.92 15.38
N LEU A 442 1.35 46.85 16.02
CA LEU A 442 2.70 47.27 15.62
C LEU A 442 3.76 46.21 15.91
N SER A 443 3.57 45.41 16.98
CA SER A 443 4.39 44.24 17.27
C SER A 443 3.69 43.37 18.31
N MET A 444 3.65 42.06 18.10
CA MET A 444 3.25 41.07 19.10
C MET A 444 4.34 40.00 19.20
N ARG A 445 4.95 39.88 20.38
CA ARG A 445 6.06 38.96 20.61
C ARG A 445 5.56 37.67 21.22
N LEU A 446 5.83 36.56 20.55
CA LEU A 446 5.53 35.22 20.99
C LEU A 446 6.81 34.40 21.04
N SER A 447 6.91 33.48 22.00
CA SER A 447 7.91 32.42 21.97
C SER A 447 7.28 31.04 22.16
N THR A 448 7.99 30.02 21.71
CA THR A 448 7.54 28.63 21.73
C THR A 448 8.65 27.76 22.31
N VAL A 449 8.31 26.97 23.33
CA VAL A 449 9.24 26.06 24.00
C VAL A 449 8.61 24.67 24.08
N SER A 450 9.38 23.64 23.72
CA SER A 450 9.01 22.25 23.96
C SER A 450 9.56 21.82 25.33
N ASP A 451 8.72 21.80 26.37
CA ASP A 451 9.12 21.47 27.74
C ASP A 451 8.40 20.23 28.32
N GLY A 452 7.62 19.51 27.51
CA GLY A 452 6.98 18.26 27.89
C GLY A 452 5.79 18.40 28.84
N ARG A 453 5.31 19.61 29.12
CA ARG A 453 4.09 19.82 29.90
C ARG A 453 2.88 19.19 29.20
N GLN A 454 1.94 18.64 29.97
CA GLN A 454 0.70 18.14 29.38
C GLN A 454 -0.12 19.30 28.82
N PRO A 455 -0.95 19.09 27.78
CA PRO A 455 -1.90 20.09 27.29
C PRO A 455 -2.92 20.47 28.37
N GLY A 456 -3.41 21.72 28.34
CA GLY A 456 -4.43 22.21 29.27
C GLY A 456 -4.00 23.20 30.37
N PRO A 457 -2.75 23.26 30.86
CA PRO A 457 -2.32 24.35 31.72
C PRO A 457 -2.14 25.62 30.89
N TYR A 458 -2.74 26.71 31.37
CA TYR A 458 -2.54 28.05 30.87
C TYR A 458 -2.19 28.98 32.03
N GLY A 459 -1.21 29.84 31.83
CA GLY A 459 -0.78 30.85 32.80
C GLY A 459 -1.22 32.23 32.32
N GLY A 460 -1.84 33.03 33.20
CA GLY A 460 -2.25 34.40 32.85
C GLY A 460 -3.40 34.51 31.82
N MET A 461 -4.04 33.39 31.48
CA MET A 461 -5.23 33.33 30.60
C MET A 461 -6.44 32.70 31.30
N ALA A 462 -7.62 32.86 30.72
CA ALA A 462 -8.85 32.19 31.12
C ALA A 462 -9.62 31.73 29.87
N HIS A 463 -10.43 30.67 29.99
CA HIS A 463 -11.33 30.29 28.89
C HIS A 463 -12.37 31.39 28.63
N VAL A 464 -12.57 31.72 27.36
CA VAL A 464 -13.69 32.57 26.96
C VAL A 464 -14.94 31.70 27.01
N VAL A 465 -15.78 31.91 28.03
CA VAL A 465 -17.10 31.30 28.06
C VAL A 465 -17.94 32.00 27.00
N PRO A 466 -18.43 31.30 25.96
CA PRO A 466 -19.27 31.92 24.95
C PRO A 466 -20.46 32.58 25.64
N ALA A 467 -20.79 33.81 25.23
CA ALA A 467 -21.95 34.51 25.76
C ALA A 467 -23.18 33.60 25.61
N PRO A 468 -24.00 33.43 26.65
CA PRO A 468 -25.19 32.60 26.57
C PRO A 468 -26.05 33.07 25.39
N PRO A 469 -26.62 32.14 24.61
CA PRO A 469 -27.37 32.50 23.41
C PRO A 469 -28.46 33.53 23.75
N PRO A 470 -28.72 34.52 22.87
CA PRO A 470 -29.71 35.56 23.13
C PRO A 470 -31.06 34.91 23.45
N GLY A 471 -31.55 35.10 24.68
CA GLY A 471 -32.80 34.51 25.17
C GLY A 471 -32.68 33.34 26.14
N ALA A 472 -31.46 32.85 26.44
CA ALA A 472 -31.26 31.93 27.57
C ALA A 472 -31.62 32.64 28.88
N ARG A 473 -32.80 32.30 29.44
CA ARG A 473 -33.21 32.80 30.76
C ARG A 473 -32.18 32.34 31.79
N PRO A 474 -31.73 33.21 32.71
CA PRO A 474 -30.87 32.80 33.81
C PRO A 474 -31.54 31.65 34.56
N PRO A 475 -30.80 30.60 34.98
CA PRO A 475 -31.37 29.52 35.75
C PRO A 475 -32.06 30.12 36.99
N PRO A 476 -33.29 29.66 37.33
CA PRO A 476 -33.98 30.17 38.50
C PRO A 476 -33.09 29.97 39.73
N PRO A 477 -33.06 30.91 40.69
CA PRO A 477 -32.22 30.81 41.88
C PRO A 477 -32.55 29.50 42.59
N GLY A 478 -31.62 28.55 42.50
CA GLY A 478 -31.74 27.25 43.14
C GLY A 478 -31.82 27.46 44.65
N ARG A 479 -32.92 27.00 45.26
CA ARG A 479 -33.05 26.88 46.72
C ARG A 479 -31.82 26.16 47.25
N GLY A 480 -31.09 26.82 48.15
CA GLY A 480 -29.86 26.30 48.73
C GLY A 480 -30.05 24.88 49.26
N HIS A 481 -29.30 23.93 48.71
CA HIS A 481 -29.03 22.67 49.39
C HIS A 481 -28.14 23.01 50.58
N VAL A 482 -28.74 22.98 51.77
CA VAL A 482 -28.03 22.95 53.05
C VAL A 482 -27.18 21.68 53.04
N ALA A 483 -25.85 21.84 52.99
CA ALA A 483 -24.92 20.75 53.20
C ALA A 483 -25.05 20.28 54.66
N SER A 484 -25.47 19.04 54.86
CA SER A 484 -25.36 18.37 56.16
C SER A 484 -23.88 18.03 56.43
N PRO A 485 -23.36 18.26 57.64
CA PRO A 485 -22.01 17.83 58.00
C PRO A 485 -22.01 16.33 58.27
N THR A 486 -21.19 15.58 57.54
CA THR A 486 -20.85 14.20 57.88
C THR A 486 -19.69 14.20 58.88
N HIS A 487 -19.91 13.52 60.01
CA HIS A 487 -18.91 13.12 61.00
C HIS A 487 -17.99 12.02 60.47
#